data_AF-A0A5D0UB86-F1
#
_entry.id   AF-A0A5D0UB86-F1
#
_cell.length_a   1.000
_cell.length_b   1.000
_cell.length_c   1.000
_cell.angle_alpha   90.00
_cell.angle_beta   90.00
_cell.angle_gamma   90.00
#
_symmetry.space_group_name_H-M   'P 1'
#
loop_
_entity.id
_entity.type
_entity.pdbx_description
1 polymer ?
#
loop_
_entity_poly.entity_id
_entity_poly.type
_entity_poly.pdbx_seq_one_letter_code
_entity_poly.pdbx_strand_id
1 'polypeptide(L)' 'MPRSYPPEFRHRVLELVKSGRPVRQVAAELDMPSQTIYVWLREDRASTPVWSPA' A
#
# COMPACT_ATOMS: atom_id res chain seq x y z
N MET A 1 -15.45 -6.74 14.45
CA MET A 1 -14.13 -7.24 14.00
C MET A 1 -13.61 -6.28 12.96
N PRO A 2 -12.44 -5.63 13.12
CA PRO A 2 -11.96 -4.79 12.04
C PRO A 2 -11.63 -5.72 10.86
N ARG A 3 -12.32 -5.52 9.72
CA ARG A 3 -11.92 -6.10 8.43
C ARG A 3 -10.62 -5.42 8.00
N SER A 4 -9.53 -5.70 8.70
CA SER A 4 -8.21 -5.33 8.24
C SER A 4 -7.82 -6.28 7.12
N TYR A 5 -7.34 -5.72 6.01
CA TYR A 5 -6.77 -6.52 4.95
C TYR A 5 -5.57 -7.32 5.48
N PRO A 6 -5.40 -8.59 5.06
CA PRO A 6 -4.23 -9.37 5.44
C PRO A 6 -2.93 -8.65 5.04
N PRO A 7 -1.87 -8.71 5.85
CA PRO A 7 -0.60 -8.05 5.54
C PRO A 7 0.02 -8.56 4.23
N GLU A 8 -0.15 -9.84 3.90
CA GLU A 8 0.31 -10.43 2.63
C GLU A 8 -0.43 -9.86 1.42
N PHE A 9 -1.71 -9.50 1.60
CA PHE A 9 -2.51 -8.85 0.57
C PHE A 9 -2.00 -7.43 0.35
N ARG A 10 -1.82 -6.67 1.43
CA ARG A 10 -1.24 -5.33 1.38
C ARG A 10 0.12 -5.32 0.67
N HIS A 11 1.03 -6.23 1.03
CA HIS A 11 2.35 -6.30 0.39
C HIS A 11 2.23 -6.58 -1.12
N ARG A 12 1.40 -7.55 -1.53
CA ARG A 12 1.19 -7.83 -2.96
C ARG A 12 0.66 -6.61 -3.73
N VAL A 13 -0.28 -5.87 -3.14
CA VAL A 13 -0.80 -4.64 -3.75
C VAL A 13 0.30 -3.58 -3.90
N LEU A 14 1.11 -3.38 -2.86
CA LEU A 14 2.22 -2.42 -2.90
C LEU A 14 3.28 -2.83 -3.94
N GLU A 15 3.62 -4.11 -4.05
CA GLU A 15 4.56 -4.62 -5.05
C GLU A 15 4.06 -4.39 -6.48
N LEU A 16 2.77 -4.63 -6.75
CA LEU A 16 2.17 -4.34 -8.06
C LEU A 16 2.28 -2.85 -8.42
N VAL A 17 2.07 -1.96 -7.46
CA VAL A 17 2.21 -0.51 -7.70
C VAL A 17 3.69 -0.13 -7.88
N LYS A 18 4.59 -0.70 -7.07
CA LYS A 18 6.05 -0.48 -7.16
C LYS A 18 6.63 -0.99 -8.48
N SER A 19 6.03 -2.01 -9.10
CA SER A 19 6.41 -2.50 -10.44
C SER A 19 6.01 -1.54 -11.58
N GLY A 20 5.50 -0.34 -11.27
CA GLY A 20 5.13 0.70 -12.23
C GLY A 20 3.65 0.68 -12.65
N ARG A 21 2.82 -0.17 -12.03
CA ARG A 21 1.40 -0.22 -12.37
C ARG A 21 0.65 0.96 -11.75
N PRO A 22 -0.29 1.61 -12.47
CA PRO A 22 -1.09 2.69 -11.91
C PRO A 22 -1.98 2.22 -10.76
N VAL A 23 -2.01 2.99 -9.66
CA VAL A 23 -2.86 2.70 -8.48
C VAL A 23 -4.32 2.49 -8.84
N ARG A 24 -4.87 3.30 -9.77
CA ARG A 24 -6.26 3.19 -10.22
C ARG A 24 -6.56 1.86 -10.92
N GLN A 25 -5.61 1.35 -11.70
CA GLN A 25 -5.75 0.07 -12.39
C GLN A 25 -5.71 -1.08 -11.38
N VAL A 26 -4.73 -1.07 -10.47
CA VAL A 26 -4.61 -2.10 -9.42
C VAL A 26 -5.84 -2.11 -8.51
N ALA A 27 -6.37 -0.94 -8.17
CA ALA A 27 -7.60 -0.79 -7.39
C ALA A 27 -8.82 -1.39 -8.10
N ALA A 28 -9.00 -1.10 -9.39
CA ALA A 28 -10.11 -1.61 -10.19
C ALA A 28 -10.04 -3.14 -10.36
N GLU A 29 -8.85 -3.70 -10.58
CA GLU A 29 -8.66 -5.14 -10.74
C GLU A 29 -8.93 -5.94 -9.48
N LEU A 30 -8.69 -5.34 -8.31
CA LEU A 30 -8.86 -5.98 -7.01
C LEU A 30 -10.19 -5.61 -6.32
N ASP A 31 -11.06 -4.87 -7.03
CA ASP A 31 -12.33 -4.34 -6.52
C ASP A 31 -12.16 -3.65 -5.15
N MET A 32 -11.11 -2.83 -5.03
CA MET A 32 -10.79 -2.14 -3.79
C MET A 32 -10.71 -0.62 -3.97
N PRO A 33 -10.97 0.18 -2.91
CA PRO A 33 -10.82 1.63 -2.99
C PRO A 33 -9.35 2.02 -3.23
N SER A 34 -9.09 2.78 -4.29
CA SER A 34 -7.76 3.33 -4.57
C SER A 34 -7.19 4.15 -3.41
N GLN A 35 -8.05 4.78 -2.60
CA GLN A 35 -7.67 5.50 -1.39
C GLN A 35 -6.93 4.63 -0.38
N THR A 36 -7.33 3.35 -0.21
CA THR A 36 -6.67 2.41 0.69
C THR A 36 -5.22 2.15 0.27
N ILE A 37 -4.98 2.05 -1.04
CA ILE A 37 -3.64 1.86 -1.60
C ILE A 37 -2.75 3.09 -1.31
N TYR A 38 -3.30 4.31 -1.48
CA TYR A 38 -2.56 5.54 -1.15
C TYR A 38 -2.19 5.63 0.34
N VAL A 39 -3.09 5.21 1.24
CA VAL A 39 -2.80 5.14 2.69
C VAL A 39 -1.63 4.18 2.96
N TRP A 40 -1.66 2.98 2.37
CA TRP A 40 -0.58 2.02 2.54
C TRP A 40 0.76 2.49 1.98
N LEU A 41 0.78 3.17 0.83
CA LEU A 41 1.99 3.76 0.26
C LEU A 41 2.58 4.85 1.17
N ARG A 42 1.72 5.64 1.82
CA ARG A 42 2.15 6.66 2.78
C ARG A 42 2.77 6.01 4.03
N GLU A 43 2.12 4.98 4.57
CA GLU A 43 2.61 4.23 5.72
C GLU A 43 3.91 3.46 5.42
N ASP A 44 4.04 2.87 4.23
CA ASP A 44 5.26 2.17 3.77
C ASP A 44 6.46 3.14 3.74
N ARG A 45 6.25 4.37 3.25
CA ARG A 45 7.27 5.43 3.28
C ARG A 45 7.62 5.88 4.70
N ALA A 46 6.63 5.94 5.60
CA ALA A 46 6.84 6.33 7.00
C ALA A 46 7.52 5.23 7.82
N SER A 47 7.38 3.96 7.42
CA SER A 47 8.05 2.83 8.04
C SER A 47 9.55 2.78 7.71
N THR A 48 10.04 3.51 6.71
CA THR A 48 11.48 3.69 6.49
C THR A 48 12.00 4.62 7.59
N PRO A 49 12.82 4.14 8.54
CA PRO A 49 13.31 4.99 9.61
C PRO A 49 14.41 5.91 9.05
N VAL A 50 14.02 7.05 8.47
CA VAL A 50 14.85 8.25 8.53
C VAL A 50 14.64 8.85 9.92
N TRP A 51 15.20 8.15 10.91
CA TRP A 51 15.48 8.69 12.23
C TRP A 51 16.96 8.43 12.47
N SER A 52 17.80 9.35 12.00
CA SER A 52 19.05 9.66 12.68
C SER A 52 18.73 10.74 13.72
N PRO A 53 18.67 10.41 15.02
CA PRO A 53 19.03 11.39 16.02
C PRO A 53 20.57 11.48 16.07
N ALA A 54 21.05 12.65 16.45
CA ALA A 54 22.45 13.08 16.45
C ALA A 54 23.48 12.08 17.00
#